data_AF-A0A7S2CXC2-F1
#
_entry.id   AF-A0A7S2CXC2-F1
#
_cell.length_a   1.000
_cell.length_b   1.000
_cell.length_c   1.000
_cell.angle_alpha   90.00
_cell.angle_beta   90.00
_cell.angle_gamma   90.00
#
_symmetry.space_group_name_H-M   'P 1'
#
loop_
_entity.id
_entity.type
_entity.pdbx_description
1 polymer ?
#
loop_
_entity_poly.entity_id
_entity_poly.type
_entity_poly.pdbx_seq_one_letter_code
_entity_poly.pdbx_strand_id
1 'polypeptide(L)'
;RNSRHVPFPLYLIIKSSNLVANVLCGWLILGKRYRLPQILAMVVLTVGVFIATIASRPKNLANESGDDDQLDSIMIIGVLLCTLSTFTMAALGNLQELVFSRYGKHYDEVLFLMHLLGLPLFAFDLANIRGHLHTWVSPQLSTWHIWMPFIETLRVPKIWALLVMNIMCCHLCKHSFFALLGSTSSLTATLAITMYRFAGILLSSLYFNAPPYPPFEFFVGTIFVVSGSIGYLFSPAVPNALVEKKKNS
;
A
#
# COMPACT_ATOMS: atom_id res chain seq x y z
N ARG A 1 -24.34 -1.41 -10.97
CA ARG A 1 -22.91 -1.36 -11.39
C ARG A 1 -22.02 -1.44 -10.14
N ASN A 2 -22.14 -2.50 -9.33
CA ASN A 2 -21.60 -2.61 -7.97
C ASN A 2 -20.91 -3.97 -7.70
N SER A 3 -19.98 -4.43 -8.54
CA SER A 3 -19.48 -5.82 -8.40
C SER A 3 -17.95 -5.98 -8.48
N ARG A 4 -17.18 -4.94 -8.13
CA ARG A 4 -15.71 -5.05 -7.98
C ARG A 4 -15.20 -4.45 -6.66
N HIS A 5 -15.98 -4.57 -5.59
CA HIS A 5 -15.52 -4.22 -4.25
C HIS A 5 -14.90 -5.47 -3.62
N VAL A 6 -13.58 -5.61 -3.76
CA VAL A 6 -12.84 -6.49 -2.86
C VAL A 6 -13.03 -5.94 -1.45
N PRO A 7 -13.55 -6.71 -0.48
CA PRO A 7 -13.74 -6.21 0.87
C PRO A 7 -12.41 -5.68 1.41
N PHE A 8 -12.44 -4.49 2.00
CA PHE A 8 -11.25 -3.80 2.51
C PHE A 8 -10.29 -4.71 3.34
N PRO A 9 -10.80 -5.63 4.18
CA PRO A 9 -9.98 -6.64 4.86
C PRO A 9 -9.22 -7.58 3.90
N LEU A 10 -9.83 -8.03 2.80
CA LEU A 10 -9.20 -8.93 1.84
C LEU A 10 -8.08 -8.19 1.07
N TYR A 11 -8.30 -6.93 0.70
CA TYR A 11 -7.24 -6.07 0.15
C TYR A 11 -6.06 -5.89 1.11
N LEU A 12 -6.32 -5.77 2.41
CA LEU A 12 -5.28 -5.65 3.42
C LEU A 12 -4.48 -6.94 3.59
N ILE A 13 -5.15 -8.11 3.57
CA ILE A 13 -4.51 -9.44 3.58
C ILE A 13 -3.60 -9.60 2.35
N ILE A 14 -4.10 -9.28 1.16
CA ILE A 14 -3.32 -9.33 -0.09
C ILE A 14 -2.08 -8.44 0.02
N LYS A 15 -2.21 -7.24 0.60
CA LYS A 15 -1.06 -6.35 0.80
C LYS A 15 -0.02 -6.95 1.76
N SER A 16 -0.40 -7.64 2.83
CA SER A 16 0.59 -8.31 3.70
C SER A 16 1.36 -9.41 2.95
N SER A 17 0.73 -10.10 1.99
CA SER A 17 1.41 -11.09 1.13
C SER A 17 2.52 -10.49 0.26
N ASN A 18 2.53 -9.17 0.06
CA ASN A 18 3.60 -8.47 -0.66
C ASN A 18 4.97 -8.67 0.02
N LEU A 19 5.03 -8.85 1.34
CA LEU A 19 6.30 -9.10 2.05
C LEU A 19 6.94 -10.43 1.59
N VAL A 20 6.14 -11.49 1.51
CA VAL A 20 6.58 -12.81 1.06
C VAL A 20 6.97 -12.75 -0.42
N ALA A 21 6.15 -12.11 -1.26
CA ALA A 21 6.45 -11.90 -2.67
C ALA A 21 7.74 -11.11 -2.88
N ASN A 22 8.03 -10.14 -2.00
CA ASN A 22 9.25 -9.32 -2.06
C ASN A 22 10.51 -10.13 -1.73
N VAL A 23 10.45 -11.05 -0.76
CA VAL A 23 11.54 -12.00 -0.49
C VAL A 23 11.81 -12.89 -1.73
N LEU A 24 10.75 -13.43 -2.34
CA LEU A 24 10.89 -14.28 -3.53
C LEU A 24 11.44 -13.50 -4.74
N CYS A 25 10.91 -12.31 -5.01
CA CYS A 25 11.38 -11.44 -6.09
C CYS A 25 12.81 -10.95 -5.85
N GLY A 26 13.19 -10.63 -4.62
CA GLY A 26 14.54 -10.19 -4.31
C GLY A 26 15.57 -11.33 -4.42
N TRP A 27 15.16 -12.57 -4.16
CA TRP A 27 15.97 -13.76 -4.46
C TRP A 27 16.14 -13.94 -5.99
N LEU A 28 15.04 -13.85 -6.75
CA LEU A 28 15.06 -14.08 -8.21
C LEU A 28 15.75 -12.97 -9.01
N ILE A 29 15.49 -11.70 -8.69
CA ILE A 29 15.94 -10.52 -9.47
C ILE A 29 17.31 -10.01 -8.98
N LEU A 30 17.51 -9.92 -7.65
CA LEU A 30 18.73 -9.34 -7.06
C LEU A 30 19.73 -10.40 -6.58
N GLY A 31 19.37 -11.68 -6.61
CA GLY A 31 20.22 -12.76 -6.09
C GLY A 31 20.46 -12.69 -4.58
N LYS A 32 19.55 -12.06 -3.83
CA LYS A 32 19.69 -11.86 -2.38
C LYS A 32 19.63 -13.17 -1.62
N ARG A 33 20.49 -13.32 -0.60
CA ARG A 33 20.46 -14.45 0.33
C ARG A 33 19.85 -14.00 1.66
N TYR A 34 18.59 -14.34 1.87
CA TYR A 34 17.88 -14.07 3.12
C TYR A 34 18.24 -15.09 4.18
N ARG A 35 18.40 -14.65 5.42
CA ARG A 35 18.65 -15.55 6.55
C ARG A 35 17.33 -16.12 7.06
N LEU A 36 17.35 -17.36 7.55
CA LEU A 36 16.18 -18.02 8.17
C LEU A 36 15.43 -17.14 9.20
N PRO A 37 16.09 -16.47 10.18
CA PRO A 37 15.37 -15.62 11.13
C PRO A 37 14.61 -14.46 10.47
N GLN A 38 15.08 -13.92 9.34
CA GLN A 38 14.36 -12.86 8.62
C GLN A 38 13.09 -13.39 7.96
N ILE A 39 13.18 -14.57 7.35
CA ILE A 39 12.02 -15.20 6.70
C ILE A 39 10.99 -15.56 7.77
N LEU A 40 11.41 -16.14 8.90
CA LEU A 40 10.51 -16.45 10.02
C LEU A 40 9.85 -15.18 10.57
N ALA A 41 10.61 -14.11 10.78
CA ALA A 41 10.08 -12.82 11.22
C ALA A 41 9.01 -12.26 10.25
N MET A 42 9.25 -12.37 8.95
CA MET A 42 8.27 -11.95 7.92
C MET A 42 7.01 -12.82 7.93
N VAL A 43 7.16 -14.14 8.08
CA VAL A 43 6.01 -15.05 8.19
C VAL A 43 5.18 -14.71 9.43
N VAL A 44 5.82 -14.55 10.59
CA VAL A 44 5.14 -14.15 11.83
C VAL A 44 4.39 -12.83 11.67
N LEU A 45 5.03 -11.82 11.05
CA LEU A 45 4.40 -10.54 10.76
C LEU A 45 3.17 -10.71 9.85
N THR A 46 3.28 -11.50 8.77
CA THR A 46 2.17 -11.73 7.82
C THR A 46 0.98 -12.45 8.48
N VAL A 47 1.25 -13.43 9.34
CA VAL A 47 0.22 -14.13 10.12
C VAL A 47 -0.44 -13.17 11.10
N GLY A 48 0.32 -12.31 11.77
CA GLY A 48 -0.21 -11.29 12.68
C GLY A 48 -1.15 -10.31 11.99
N VAL A 49 -0.76 -9.80 10.81
CA VAL A 49 -1.63 -8.92 10.01
C VAL A 49 -2.89 -9.67 9.59
N PHE A 50 -2.78 -10.94 9.17
CA PHE A 50 -3.92 -11.76 8.77
C PHE A 50 -4.96 -11.91 9.90
N ILE A 51 -4.50 -12.31 11.10
CA ILE A 51 -5.35 -12.47 12.28
C ILE A 51 -6.02 -11.14 12.65
N ALA A 52 -5.25 -10.05 12.77
CA ALA A 52 -5.79 -8.74 13.12
C ALA A 52 -6.79 -8.22 12.07
N THR A 53 -6.56 -8.53 10.80
CA THR A 53 -7.45 -8.11 9.70
C THR A 53 -8.79 -8.83 9.73
N ILE A 54 -8.81 -10.14 10.01
CA ILE A 54 -10.04 -10.92 10.16
C ILE A 54 -10.82 -10.45 11.40
N ALA A 55 -10.11 -10.24 12.51
CA ALA A 55 -10.69 -9.77 13.76
C ALA A 55 -11.33 -8.36 13.65
N SER A 56 -10.86 -7.54 12.71
CA SER A 56 -11.36 -6.17 12.48
C SER A 56 -12.60 -6.11 11.56
N ARG A 57 -13.14 -7.26 11.12
CA ARG A 57 -14.34 -7.29 10.26
C ARG A 57 -15.61 -6.87 11.02
N PRO A 58 -16.45 -5.97 10.48
CA PRO A 58 -17.75 -5.67 11.06
C PRO A 58 -18.66 -6.90 11.00
N LYS A 59 -19.27 -7.30 12.12
CA LYS A 59 -20.15 -8.48 12.22
C LYS A 59 -21.41 -8.41 11.33
N ASN A 60 -21.80 -7.21 10.87
CA ASN A 60 -22.99 -6.99 10.04
C ASN A 60 -22.83 -7.42 8.57
N LEU A 61 -21.61 -7.78 8.12
CA LEU A 61 -21.33 -8.22 6.74
C LEU A 61 -21.36 -9.76 6.58
N ALA A 62 -21.65 -10.52 7.64
CA ALA A 62 -21.60 -11.98 7.61
C ALA A 62 -22.90 -12.66 7.12
N ASN A 63 -23.98 -11.90 6.90
CA ASN A 63 -25.32 -12.46 6.61
C ASN A 63 -25.78 -12.35 5.14
N GLU A 64 -24.92 -11.92 4.22
CA GLU A 64 -25.26 -11.82 2.79
C GLU A 64 -24.46 -12.83 1.95
N SER A 65 -24.54 -14.11 2.29
CA SER A 65 -24.10 -15.22 1.43
C SER A 65 -25.32 -15.84 0.76
N GLY A 66 -25.68 -15.33 -0.42
CA GLY A 66 -26.66 -15.90 -1.33
C GLY A 66 -26.14 -15.89 -2.77
N ASP A 67 -26.32 -17.02 -3.45
CA ASP A 67 -25.98 -17.42 -4.84
C ASP A 67 -24.52 -17.82 -5.14
N ASP A 68 -24.24 -19.13 -5.03
CA ASP A 68 -22.91 -19.75 -5.05
C ASP A 68 -22.23 -19.93 -6.43
N ASP A 69 -22.93 -19.99 -7.57
CA ASP A 69 -22.27 -20.46 -8.81
C ASP A 69 -21.59 -19.37 -9.66
N GLN A 70 -22.11 -18.12 -9.69
CA GLN A 70 -21.47 -17.00 -10.43
C GLN A 70 -20.44 -16.24 -9.58
N LEU A 71 -20.57 -16.29 -8.26
CA LEU A 71 -19.67 -15.62 -7.32
C LEU A 71 -18.28 -16.27 -7.30
N ASP A 72 -18.20 -17.59 -7.45
CA ASP A 72 -16.94 -18.33 -7.44
C ASP A 72 -16.02 -17.96 -8.61
N SER A 73 -16.55 -17.84 -9.83
CA SER A 73 -15.74 -17.49 -11.00
C SER A 73 -15.18 -16.07 -10.92
N ILE A 74 -15.98 -15.10 -10.48
CA ILE A 74 -15.56 -13.71 -10.30
C ILE A 74 -14.54 -13.60 -9.15
N MET A 75 -14.74 -14.37 -8.08
CA MET A 75 -13.82 -14.42 -6.95
C MET A 75 -12.46 -15.00 -7.36
N ILE A 76 -12.43 -16.11 -8.10
CA ILE A 76 -11.18 -16.72 -8.59
C ILE A 76 -10.41 -15.73 -9.46
N ILE A 77 -11.08 -15.07 -10.42
CA ILE A 77 -10.46 -14.05 -11.26
C ILE A 77 -9.93 -12.88 -10.41
N GLY A 78 -10.71 -12.43 -9.43
CA GLY A 78 -10.30 -11.37 -8.51
C GLY A 78 -9.05 -11.73 -7.70
N VAL A 79 -8.99 -12.96 -7.18
CA VAL A 79 -7.82 -13.49 -6.46
C VAL A 79 -6.60 -13.57 -7.37
N LEU A 80 -6.74 -14.10 -8.59
CA LEU A 80 -5.66 -14.18 -9.59
C LEU A 80 -5.11 -12.80 -9.97
N LEU A 81 -5.98 -11.82 -10.19
CA LEU A 81 -5.55 -10.45 -10.49
C LEU A 81 -4.82 -9.82 -9.31
N CYS A 82 -5.30 -10.07 -8.09
CA CYS A 82 -4.68 -9.56 -6.88
C CYS A 82 -3.30 -10.19 -6.63
N THR A 83 -3.13 -11.49 -6.84
CA THR A 83 -1.83 -12.17 -6.69
C THR A 83 -0.84 -11.73 -7.76
N LEU A 84 -1.28 -11.57 -9.00
CA LEU A 84 -0.43 -11.02 -10.06
C LEU A 84 -0.01 -9.58 -9.75
N SER A 85 -0.94 -8.77 -9.22
CA SER A 85 -0.65 -7.40 -8.82
C SER A 85 0.38 -7.32 -7.69
N THR A 86 0.29 -8.19 -6.67
CA THR A 86 1.27 -8.20 -5.58
C THR A 86 2.64 -8.62 -6.08
N PHE A 87 2.72 -9.64 -6.95
CA PHE A 87 3.99 -10.05 -7.53
C PHE A 87 4.61 -8.93 -8.38
N THR A 88 3.79 -8.24 -9.18
CA THR A 88 4.25 -7.08 -9.98
C THR A 88 4.73 -5.95 -9.07
N MET A 89 4.04 -5.68 -7.95
CA MET A 89 4.43 -4.63 -7.00
C MET A 89 5.72 -4.98 -6.25
N ALA A 90 5.90 -6.26 -5.89
CA ALA A 90 7.14 -6.78 -5.30
C ALA A 90 8.31 -6.69 -6.29
N ALA A 91 8.09 -7.08 -7.55
CA ALA A 91 9.09 -6.97 -8.61
C ALA A 91 9.49 -5.51 -8.84
N LEU A 92 8.52 -4.60 -8.92
CA LEU A 92 8.77 -3.17 -9.08
C LEU A 92 9.60 -2.60 -7.92
N GLY A 93 9.29 -2.93 -6.67
CA GLY A 93 10.06 -2.47 -5.51
C GLY A 93 11.52 -2.95 -5.53
N ASN A 94 11.74 -4.21 -5.94
CA ASN A 94 13.09 -4.77 -6.11
C ASN A 94 13.84 -4.12 -7.28
N LEU A 95 13.18 -3.89 -8.41
CA LEU A 95 13.78 -3.19 -9.55
C LEU A 95 14.16 -1.75 -9.20
N GLN A 96 13.31 -1.05 -8.44
CA GLN A 96 13.61 0.30 -7.95
C GLN A 96 14.84 0.31 -7.03
N GLU A 97 14.95 -0.67 -6.12
CA GLU A 97 16.16 -0.83 -5.31
C GLU A 97 17.40 -1.09 -6.17
N LEU A 98 17.30 -1.95 -7.19
CA LEU A 98 18.40 -2.23 -8.11
C LEU A 98 18.84 -0.97 -8.87
N VAL A 99 17.87 -0.18 -9.36
CA VAL A 99 18.13 1.08 -10.07
C VAL A 99 18.83 2.08 -9.16
N PHE A 100 18.32 2.30 -7.93
CA PHE A 100 18.97 3.22 -6.98
C PHE A 100 20.35 2.75 -6.57
N SER A 101 20.55 1.44 -6.45
CA SER A 101 21.85 0.88 -6.14
C SER A 101 22.85 0.96 -7.29
N ARG A 102 22.40 0.98 -8.55
CA ARG A 102 23.27 0.99 -9.73
C ARG A 102 23.58 2.40 -10.24
N TYR A 103 22.58 3.28 -10.25
CA TYR A 103 22.61 4.60 -10.89
C TYR A 103 22.58 5.77 -9.90
N GLY A 104 22.43 5.50 -8.60
CA GLY A 104 22.39 6.54 -7.57
C GLY A 104 20.97 6.93 -7.17
N LYS A 105 20.89 7.74 -6.11
CA LYS A 105 19.67 8.08 -5.38
C LYS A 105 18.95 9.29 -6.00
N HIS A 106 18.54 9.16 -7.25
CA HIS A 106 17.81 10.22 -7.97
C HIS A 106 16.29 10.02 -7.88
N TYR A 107 15.72 10.24 -6.70
CA TYR A 107 14.30 9.99 -6.42
C TYR A 107 13.37 10.86 -7.27
N ASP A 108 13.72 12.13 -7.48
CA ASP A 108 12.90 13.08 -8.23
C ASP A 108 12.80 12.70 -9.70
N GLU A 109 13.89 12.24 -10.31
CA GLU A 109 13.92 11.80 -11.69
C GLU A 109 13.07 10.53 -11.89
N VAL A 110 13.22 9.55 -10.99
CA VAL A 110 12.39 8.33 -11.03
C VAL A 110 10.92 8.68 -10.82
N LEU A 111 10.61 9.59 -9.90
CA LEU A 111 9.24 10.02 -9.67
C LEU A 111 8.67 10.75 -10.90
N PHE A 112 9.44 11.65 -11.51
CA PHE A 112 9.06 12.34 -12.73
C PHE A 112 8.79 11.35 -13.87
N LEU A 113 9.70 10.40 -14.12
CA LEU A 113 9.55 9.37 -15.14
C LEU A 113 8.31 8.49 -14.91
N MET A 114 8.04 8.09 -13.67
CA MET A 114 6.85 7.29 -13.34
C MET A 114 5.55 8.06 -13.62
N HIS A 115 5.51 9.37 -13.34
CA HIS A 115 4.32 10.18 -13.65
C HIS A 115 4.21 10.47 -15.15
N LEU A 116 5.32 10.78 -15.81
CA LEU A 116 5.37 11.04 -17.25
C LEU A 116 4.92 9.80 -18.05
N LEU A 117 5.35 8.60 -17.63
CA LEU A 117 4.96 7.35 -18.25
C LEU A 117 3.50 6.96 -17.91
N GLY A 118 3.00 7.38 -16.75
CA GLY A 118 1.59 7.19 -16.35
C GLY A 118 0.61 8.09 -17.09
N LEU A 119 1.01 9.31 -17.47
CA LEU A 119 0.18 10.28 -18.21
C LEU A 119 -0.45 9.75 -19.51
N PRO A 120 0.29 9.09 -20.43
CA PRO A 120 -0.31 8.55 -21.66
C PRO A 120 -1.32 7.43 -21.37
N LEU A 121 -1.19 6.70 -20.27
CA LEU A 121 -2.19 5.71 -19.86
C LEU A 121 -3.53 6.36 -19.47
N PHE A 122 -3.51 7.56 -18.89
CA PHE A 122 -4.75 8.31 -18.62
C PHE A 122 -5.47 8.74 -19.90
N ALA A 123 -4.78 8.85 -21.04
CA ALA A 123 -5.40 9.17 -22.32
C ALA A 123 -6.42 8.10 -22.75
N PHE A 124 -6.20 6.84 -22.38
CA PHE A 124 -7.12 5.74 -22.70
C PHE A 124 -8.45 5.82 -21.93
N ASP A 125 -8.51 6.52 -20.78
CA ASP A 125 -9.69 6.59 -19.92
C ASP A 125 -10.32 8.00 -19.85
N LEU A 126 -10.01 8.86 -20.84
CA LEU A 126 -10.49 10.25 -20.87
C LEU A 126 -12.01 10.38 -20.84
N ALA A 127 -12.74 9.40 -21.39
CA ALA A 127 -14.20 9.41 -21.39
C ALA A 127 -14.79 9.37 -19.97
N ASN A 128 -14.26 8.50 -19.10
CA ASN A 128 -14.68 8.43 -17.71
C ASN A 128 -14.22 9.65 -16.91
N ILE A 129 -13.03 10.19 -17.20
CA ILE A 129 -12.51 11.39 -16.54
C ILE A 129 -13.41 12.60 -16.82
N ARG A 130 -13.82 12.79 -18.09
CA ARG A 130 -14.73 13.88 -18.48
C ARG A 130 -16.11 13.77 -17.81
N GLY A 131 -16.64 12.55 -17.66
CA GLY A 131 -17.89 12.32 -16.94
C GLY A 131 -17.84 12.71 -15.46
N HIS A 132 -16.73 12.42 -14.79
CA HIS A 132 -16.53 12.83 -13.39
C HIS A 132 -16.30 14.34 -13.26
N LEU A 133 -15.56 14.95 -14.19
CA LEU A 133 -15.34 16.40 -14.20
C LEU A 133 -16.66 17.18 -14.23
N HIS A 134 -17.60 16.76 -15.09
CA HIS A 134 -18.92 17.38 -15.18
C HIS A 134 -19.71 17.23 -13.87
N THR A 135 -19.61 16.08 -13.21
CA THR A 135 -20.26 15.82 -11.91
C THR A 135 -19.65 16.64 -10.77
N TRP A 136 -18.36 16.95 -10.82
CA TRP A 136 -17.64 17.64 -9.74
C TRP A 136 -17.74 19.17 -9.80
N VAL A 137 -18.11 19.69 -10.97
CA VAL A 137 -18.34 21.13 -11.22
C VAL A 137 -19.80 21.53 -10.96
N SER A 138 -20.71 20.56 -10.82
CA SER A 138 -22.13 20.87 -10.60
C SER A 138 -22.35 21.66 -9.30
N PRO A 139 -23.19 22.71 -9.32
CA PRO A 139 -23.35 23.67 -8.21
C PRO A 139 -24.05 23.10 -6.97
N GLN A 140 -24.47 21.83 -7.00
CA GLN A 140 -25.12 21.13 -5.88
C GLN A 140 -24.13 20.68 -4.78
N LEU A 141 -22.82 20.79 -5.02
CA LEU A 141 -21.78 20.35 -4.10
C LEU A 141 -21.34 21.47 -3.15
N SER A 142 -21.31 21.16 -1.85
CA SER A 142 -20.93 22.08 -0.77
C SER A 142 -19.64 22.84 -1.11
N THR A 143 -19.67 24.17 -1.08
CA THR A 143 -18.49 25.01 -1.25
C THR A 143 -17.82 25.26 0.10
N TRP A 144 -16.49 25.27 0.13
CA TRP A 144 -15.75 25.70 1.31
C TRP A 144 -15.52 27.21 1.22
N HIS A 145 -15.90 27.92 2.28
CA HIS A 145 -15.62 29.34 2.43
C HIS A 145 -14.30 29.49 3.15
N ILE A 146 -13.24 29.80 2.40
CA ILE A 146 -11.93 30.14 2.98
C ILE A 146 -11.90 31.66 3.09
N TRP A 147 -11.83 32.16 4.33
CA TRP A 147 -11.62 33.59 4.57
C TRP A 147 -10.14 33.90 4.35
N MET A 148 -9.83 34.74 3.36
CA MET A 148 -8.47 35.23 3.09
C MET A 148 -8.43 36.75 3.30
N PRO A 149 -7.38 37.30 3.93
CA PRO A 149 -7.32 38.71 4.30
C PRO A 149 -7.16 39.70 3.12
N PHE A 150 -6.92 39.21 1.89
CA PHE A 150 -6.64 40.07 0.71
C PHE A 150 -7.63 39.92 -0.45
N ILE A 151 -8.51 38.92 -0.44
CA ILE A 151 -9.46 38.62 -1.52
C ILE A 151 -10.79 38.25 -0.87
N GLU A 152 -11.86 38.96 -1.20
CA GLU A 152 -13.22 38.63 -0.76
C GLU A 152 -13.50 37.13 -0.99
N THR A 153 -14.21 36.52 -0.03
CA THR A 153 -14.41 35.07 0.14
C THR A 153 -14.31 34.24 -1.15
N LEU A 154 -13.22 33.48 -1.30
CA LEU A 154 -13.04 32.58 -2.44
C LEU A 154 -13.92 31.34 -2.26
N ARG A 155 -14.90 31.15 -3.16
CA ARG A 155 -15.74 29.95 -3.20
C ARG A 155 -15.01 28.83 -3.93
N VAL A 156 -14.35 27.95 -3.20
CA VAL A 156 -13.70 26.76 -3.78
C VAL A 156 -14.65 25.57 -3.63
N PRO A 157 -14.98 24.83 -4.70
CA PRO A 157 -15.75 23.59 -4.57
C PRO A 157 -14.96 22.58 -3.72
N LYS A 158 -15.60 22.04 -2.68
CA LYS A 158 -14.94 21.18 -1.67
C LYS A 158 -14.17 20.00 -2.27
N ILE A 159 -14.67 19.41 -3.36
CA ILE A 159 -14.03 18.25 -3.99
C ILE A 159 -12.66 18.62 -4.57
N TRP A 160 -12.53 19.78 -5.20
CA TRP A 160 -11.26 20.24 -5.76
C TRP A 160 -10.23 20.51 -4.66
N ALA A 161 -10.65 21.12 -3.55
CA ALA A 161 -9.78 21.33 -2.39
C ALA A 161 -9.30 19.98 -1.79
N LEU A 162 -10.20 19.02 -1.60
CA LEU A 162 -9.85 17.67 -1.11
C LEU A 162 -8.95 16.91 -2.10
N LEU A 163 -9.18 17.06 -3.40
CA LEU A 163 -8.33 16.46 -4.43
C LEU A 163 -6.90 16.99 -4.33
N VAL A 164 -6.73 18.31 -4.27
CA VAL A 164 -5.40 18.94 -4.14
C VAL A 164 -4.72 18.47 -2.86
N MET A 165 -5.44 18.46 -1.73
CA MET A 165 -4.91 17.98 -0.46
C MET A 165 -4.46 16.51 -0.55
N ASN A 166 -5.26 15.65 -1.19
CA ASN A 166 -4.91 14.24 -1.38
C ASN A 166 -3.69 14.08 -2.29
N ILE A 167 -3.58 14.86 -3.38
CA ILE A 167 -2.42 14.83 -4.29
C ILE A 167 -1.15 15.23 -3.52
N MET A 168 -1.19 16.33 -2.76
CA MET A 168 -0.05 16.78 -1.97
C MET A 168 0.37 15.71 -0.95
N CYS A 169 -0.58 15.20 -0.16
CA CYS A 169 -0.30 14.16 0.83
C CYS A 169 0.28 12.87 0.19
N CYS A 170 -0.31 12.42 -0.92
CA CYS A 170 0.17 11.26 -1.66
C CYS A 170 1.57 11.49 -2.25
N HIS A 171 1.86 12.70 -2.73
CA HIS A 171 3.18 13.06 -3.23
C HIS A 171 4.23 12.99 -2.12
N LEU A 172 3.96 13.61 -0.97
CA LEU A 172 4.84 13.53 0.21
C LEU A 172 5.05 12.08 0.65
N CYS A 173 3.99 11.27 0.69
CA CYS A 173 4.09 9.85 1.07
C CYS A 173 4.97 9.05 0.10
N LYS A 174 4.78 9.23 -1.21
CA LYS A 174 5.63 8.59 -2.23
C LYS A 174 7.07 9.04 -2.12
N HIS A 175 7.30 10.34 -1.94
CA HIS A 175 8.64 10.89 -1.79
C HIS A 175 9.37 10.28 -0.59
N SER A 176 8.74 10.23 0.58
CA SER A 176 9.27 9.56 1.78
C SER A 176 9.56 8.07 1.55
N PHE A 177 8.69 7.38 0.83
CA PHE A 177 8.91 5.98 0.49
C PHE A 177 10.14 5.80 -0.41
N PHE A 178 10.27 6.60 -1.47
CA PHE A 178 11.43 6.52 -2.37
C PHE A 178 12.73 6.87 -1.64
N ALA A 179 12.73 7.89 -0.79
CA ALA A 179 13.87 8.24 0.06
C ALA A 179 14.29 7.08 0.99
N LEU A 180 13.31 6.39 1.58
CA LEU A 180 13.55 5.19 2.39
C LEU A 180 14.10 4.04 1.53
N LEU A 181 13.55 3.81 0.34
CA LEU A 181 13.94 2.75 -0.58
C LEU A 181 15.35 2.93 -1.16
N GLY A 182 15.82 4.16 -1.37
CA GLY A 182 17.20 4.38 -1.79
C GLY A 182 18.22 4.25 -0.66
N SER A 183 17.77 4.27 0.60
CA SER A 183 18.66 4.14 1.77
C SER A 183 18.58 2.79 2.47
N THR A 184 17.58 1.98 2.13
CA THR A 184 17.33 0.66 2.73
C THR A 184 16.99 -0.35 1.65
N SER A 185 16.76 -1.61 2.02
CA SER A 185 16.31 -2.62 1.06
C SER A 185 14.81 -2.49 0.78
N SER A 186 14.35 -2.95 -0.39
CA SER A 186 12.93 -3.07 -0.77
C SER A 186 12.11 -3.82 0.27
N LEU A 187 12.68 -4.84 0.90
CA LEU A 187 12.05 -5.59 1.99
C LEU A 187 11.82 -4.70 3.22
N THR A 188 12.83 -3.94 3.62
CA THR A 188 12.76 -3.00 4.76
C THR A 188 11.74 -1.90 4.51
N ALA A 189 11.74 -1.32 3.30
CA ALA A 189 10.78 -0.28 2.91
C ALA A 189 9.34 -0.82 2.90
N THR A 190 9.15 -2.07 2.43
CA THR A 190 7.84 -2.74 2.47
C THR A 190 7.39 -2.99 3.90
N LEU A 191 8.28 -3.45 4.79
CA LEU A 191 7.99 -3.64 6.20
C LEU A 191 7.57 -2.32 6.88
N ALA A 192 8.30 -1.23 6.63
CA ALA A 192 7.97 0.08 7.18
C ALA A 192 6.59 0.57 6.75
N ILE A 193 6.24 0.39 5.46
CA ILE A 193 4.90 0.69 4.96
C ILE A 193 3.84 -0.17 5.64
N THR A 194 4.08 -1.48 5.80
CA THR A 194 3.10 -2.36 6.45
C THR A 194 2.88 -1.98 7.91
N MET A 195 3.95 -1.61 8.62
CA MET A 195 3.88 -1.16 10.01
C MET A 195 3.10 0.15 10.14
N TYR A 196 3.37 1.14 9.27
CA TYR A 196 2.63 2.40 9.25
C TYR A 196 1.13 2.19 9.02
N ARG A 197 0.76 1.36 8.04
CA ARG A 197 -0.64 1.04 7.76
C ARG A 197 -1.30 0.32 8.94
N PHE A 198 -0.58 -0.59 9.58
CA PHE A 198 -1.06 -1.32 10.74
C PHE A 198 -1.28 -0.40 11.95
N ALA A 199 -0.37 0.55 12.20
CA ALA A 199 -0.56 1.58 13.22
C ALA A 199 -1.82 2.43 12.96
N GLY A 200 -2.11 2.74 11.70
CA GLY A 200 -3.36 3.41 11.31
C GLY A 200 -4.61 2.59 11.67
N ILE A 201 -4.57 1.26 11.47
CA ILE A 201 -5.67 0.36 11.84
C ILE A 201 -5.83 0.27 13.36
N LEU A 202 -4.73 0.17 14.11
CA LEU A 202 -4.75 0.19 15.57
C LEU A 202 -5.39 1.46 16.10
N LEU A 203 -4.94 2.62 15.63
CA LEU A 203 -5.46 3.91 16.05
C LEU A 203 -6.92 4.07 15.64
N SER A 204 -7.29 3.65 14.42
CA SER A 204 -8.68 3.65 13.97
C SER A 204 -9.58 2.77 14.83
N SER A 205 -9.12 1.58 15.20
CA SER A 205 -9.92 0.63 15.97
C SER A 205 -10.07 1.01 17.44
N LEU A 206 -9.05 1.65 18.04
CA LEU A 206 -9.05 1.99 19.46
C LEU A 206 -9.63 3.38 19.75
N TYR A 207 -9.42 4.34 18.85
CA TYR A 207 -9.83 5.73 19.07
C TYR A 207 -11.08 6.11 18.29
N PHE A 208 -11.11 5.84 16.97
CA PHE A 208 -12.18 6.34 16.10
C PHE A 208 -13.44 5.47 16.08
N ASN A 209 -13.30 4.14 16.19
CA ASN A 209 -14.42 3.19 16.16
C ASN A 209 -14.85 2.69 17.56
N ALA A 210 -14.23 3.19 18.63
CA ALA A 210 -14.69 2.87 19.98
C ALA A 210 -15.94 3.71 20.31
N PRO A 211 -17.02 3.15 20.85
CA PRO A 211 -17.34 1.73 21.08
C PRO A 211 -18.15 1.09 19.91
N PRO A 212 -17.98 -0.23 19.60
CA PRO A 212 -17.36 -1.29 20.39
C PRO A 212 -15.85 -1.48 20.17
N TYR A 213 -15.14 -1.88 21.22
CA TYR A 213 -13.71 -2.22 21.17
C TYR A 213 -13.44 -3.49 20.34
N PRO A 214 -12.26 -3.61 19.71
CA PRO A 214 -11.89 -4.79 18.94
C PRO A 214 -11.82 -6.05 19.82
N PRO A 215 -12.12 -7.24 19.25
CA PRO A 215 -12.10 -8.51 19.98
C PRO A 215 -10.66 -8.89 20.38
N PHE A 216 -10.54 -9.83 21.33
CA PHE A 216 -9.24 -10.30 21.84
C PHE A 216 -8.27 -10.77 20.73
N GLU A 217 -8.78 -11.39 19.68
CA GLU A 217 -8.01 -11.84 18.50
C GLU A 217 -7.21 -10.71 17.84
N PHE A 218 -7.74 -9.49 17.83
CA PHE A 218 -7.06 -8.33 17.26
C PHE A 218 -5.78 -7.97 18.03
N PHE A 219 -5.80 -8.09 19.35
CA PHE A 219 -4.63 -7.87 20.20
C PHE A 219 -3.58 -8.97 20.02
N VAL A 220 -4.01 -10.22 19.84
CA VAL A 220 -3.10 -11.34 19.51
C VAL A 220 -2.40 -11.05 18.17
N GLY A 221 -3.14 -10.66 17.14
CA GLY A 221 -2.57 -10.27 15.85
C GLY A 221 -1.58 -9.11 15.98
N THR A 222 -1.89 -8.11 16.81
CA THR A 222 -1.01 -6.97 17.12
C THR A 222 0.32 -7.41 17.70
N ILE A 223 0.30 -8.32 18.68
CA ILE A 223 1.53 -8.87 19.29
C ILE A 223 2.39 -9.57 18.24
N PHE A 224 1.79 -10.34 17.33
CA PHE A 224 2.50 -11.01 16.24
C PHE A 224 3.13 -10.01 15.24
N VAL A 225 2.42 -8.93 14.89
CA VAL A 225 2.98 -7.90 13.99
C VAL A 225 4.19 -7.21 14.63
N VAL A 226 4.07 -6.85 15.91
CA VAL A 226 5.15 -6.20 16.66
C VAL A 226 6.34 -7.16 16.84
N SER A 227 6.09 -8.41 17.22
CA SER A 227 7.16 -9.40 17.41
C SER A 227 7.89 -9.73 16.11
N GLY A 228 7.17 -9.90 15.00
CA GLY A 228 7.76 -10.10 13.67
C GLY A 228 8.57 -8.90 13.20
N SER A 229 8.10 -7.68 13.45
CA SER A 229 8.84 -6.45 13.11
C SER A 229 10.15 -6.32 13.90
N ILE A 230 10.10 -6.61 15.20
CA ILE A 230 11.27 -6.60 16.08
C ILE A 230 12.27 -7.70 15.68
N GLY A 231 11.79 -8.91 15.41
CA GLY A 231 12.65 -10.02 14.96
C GLY A 231 13.38 -9.73 13.65
N TYR A 232 12.75 -8.98 12.74
CA TYR A 232 13.39 -8.53 11.51
C TYR A 232 14.46 -7.44 11.78
N LEU A 233 14.19 -6.48 12.66
CA LEU A 233 15.14 -5.41 13.02
C LEU A 233 16.42 -5.95 13.65
N PHE A 234 16.33 -7.00 14.46
CA PHE A 234 17.50 -7.66 15.05
C PHE A 234 18.25 -8.57 14.06
N SER A 235 17.66 -8.83 12.89
CA SER A 235 18.33 -9.62 11.87
C SER A 235 19.30 -8.74 11.07
N PRO A 236 20.53 -9.21 10.80
CA PRO A 236 21.55 -8.42 10.12
C PRO A 236 21.16 -8.11 8.67
N ALA A 237 21.59 -6.95 8.17
CA ALA A 237 21.23 -6.46 6.85
C ALA A 237 21.49 -7.50 5.74
N VAL A 238 20.58 -7.59 4.76
CA VAL A 238 20.70 -8.48 3.60
C VAL A 238 21.71 -7.89 2.62
N PRO A 239 22.84 -8.56 2.34
CA PRO A 239 23.81 -8.06 1.35
C PRO A 239 23.23 -8.16 -0.07
N ASN A 240 23.47 -7.13 -0.88
CA ASN A 240 23.11 -7.13 -2.30
C ASN A 240 24.24 -7.77 -3.11
N ALA A 241 24.06 -9.04 -3.52
CA ALA A 241 25.07 -9.80 -4.26
C ALA A 241 25.53 -9.11 -5.56
N LEU A 242 24.64 -8.38 -6.23
CA LEU A 242 24.97 -7.62 -7.45
C LEU A 242 25.83 -6.37 -7.20
N VAL A 243 25.77 -5.80 -5.99
CA VAL A 243 26.59 -4.65 -5.58
C VAL A 243 27.99 -5.11 -5.20
N GLU A 244 28.08 -6.22 -4.47
CA GLU A 244 29.36 -6.82 -4.09
C GLU A 244 30.17 -7.24 -5.32
N LYS A 245 29.52 -7.77 -6.37
CA LYS A 245 30.21 -8.16 -7.61
C LYS A 245 30.81 -6.96 -8.38
N LYS A 246 30.23 -5.77 -8.27
CA LYS A 246 30.76 -4.53 -8.89
C LYS A 246 31.87 -3.88 -8.04
N LYS A 247 31.88 -4.10 -6.72
CA LYS A 247 32.94 -3.60 -5.84
C LYS A 247 34.23 -4.43 -5.94
N ASN A 248 34.09 -5.70 -6.33
CA ASN A 248 35.19 -6.66 -6.46
C ASN A 248 35.69 -6.85 -7.91
N SER A 249 35.22 -6.03 -8.85
CA SER A 249 35.64 -6.01 -10.26
C SER A 249 36.13 -4.62 -10.63
#